data_AF-A0A957GFA7-F1
#
_entry.id   AF-A0A957GFA7-F1
#
_cell.length_a   1.000
_cell.length_b   1.000
_cell.length_c   1.000
_cell.angle_alpha   90.00
_cell.angle_beta   90.00
_cell.angle_gamma   90.00
#
_symmetry.space_group_name_H-M   'P 1'
#
loop_
_entity.id
_entity.type
_entity.pdbx_description
1 polymer ?
#
loop_
_entity_poly.entity_id
_entity_poly.type
_entity_poly.pdbx_seq_one_letter_code
_entity_poly.pdbx_strand_id
1 'polypeptide(L)'
;MSSIVRWAIVLAMPFFLGLGAIRLIIAAAPLYLDYEYAKPNFPEDLYGFTQEQRRELAAVAVDYLQRPDPAEAVIHLLEEQRLPGS
;
A
#
# COMPACT_ATOMS: atom_id res chain seq x y z
N MET A 1 0.02 -39.53 -5.13
CA MET A 1 0.30 -38.18 -5.67
C MET A 1 1.20 -38.34 -6.88
N SER A 2 0.81 -37.89 -8.08
CA SER A 2 1.70 -38.00 -9.25
C SER A 2 2.95 -37.12 -9.03
N SER A 3 4.13 -37.61 -9.40
CA SER A 3 5.40 -36.90 -9.20
C SER A 3 5.43 -35.51 -9.84
N ILE A 4 4.66 -35.32 -10.93
CA ILE A 4 4.52 -34.05 -11.65
C ILE A 4 3.81 -33.00 -10.78
N VAL A 5 2.71 -33.38 -10.11
CA VAL A 5 1.97 -32.46 -9.22
C VAL A 5 2.84 -32.02 -8.05
N ARG A 6 3.65 -32.92 -7.49
CA ARG A 6 4.58 -32.58 -6.40
C ARG A 6 5.58 -31.51 -6.83
N TRP A 7 6.19 -31.67 -8.00
CA TRP A 7 7.15 -30.70 -8.52
C TRP A 7 6.51 -29.37 -8.90
N ALA A 8 5.30 -29.38 -9.46
CA ALA A 8 4.56 -28.17 -9.76
C ALA A 8 4.30 -27.35 -8.48
N ILE A 9 3.87 -28.00 -7.39
CA ILE A 9 3.68 -27.34 -6.09
C ILE A 9 5.01 -26.77 -5.59
N VAL A 10 6.07 -27.58 -5.51
CA VAL A 10 7.38 -27.15 -4.99
C VAL A 10 7.90 -25.91 -5.73
N LEU A 11 7.76 -25.86 -7.05
CA LEU A 11 8.22 -24.73 -7.86
C LEU A 11 7.29 -23.51 -7.74
N ALA A 12 5.98 -23.70 -7.58
CA ALA A 12 5.02 -22.61 -7.45
C ALA A 12 5.02 -21.99 -6.04
N MET A 13 5.36 -22.76 -5.00
CA MET A 13 5.32 -22.32 -3.60
C MET A 13 6.06 -21.02 -3.30
N PRO A 14 7.33 -20.78 -3.72
CA PRO A 14 8.01 -19.53 -3.42
C PRO A 14 7.30 -18.31 -4.03
N PHE A 15 6.75 -18.45 -5.24
CA PHE A 15 6.01 -17.38 -5.89
C PHE A 15 4.67 -17.15 -5.20
N PHE A 16 3.96 -18.22 -4.84
CA PHE A 16 2.69 -18.13 -4.13
C PHE A 16 2.86 -17.42 -2.78
N LEU A 17 3.86 -17.82 -2.00
CA LEU A 17 4.15 -17.21 -0.70
C LEU A 17 4.63 -15.76 -0.86
N GLY A 18 5.54 -15.49 -1.79
CA GLY A 18 6.08 -14.14 -2.00
C GLY A 18 5.02 -13.16 -2.50
N LEU A 19 4.32 -13.50 -3.58
CA LEU A 19 3.25 -12.65 -4.13
C LEU A 19 2.06 -12.55 -3.16
N GLY A 20 1.74 -13.64 -2.46
CA GLY A 20 0.73 -13.66 -1.42
C GLY A 20 1.05 -12.70 -0.27
N ALA A 21 2.28 -12.72 0.24
CA ALA A 21 2.73 -11.81 1.30
C ALA A 21 2.65 -10.35 0.87
N ILE A 22 3.12 -10.01 -0.34
CA ILE A 22 3.03 -8.65 -0.89
C ILE A 22 1.56 -8.22 -0.99
N ARG A 23 0.69 -9.08 -1.53
CA ARG A 23 -0.75 -8.79 -1.64
C ARG A 23 -1.41 -8.60 -0.29
N LEU A 24 -1.04 -9.38 0.72
CA LEU A 24 -1.57 -9.24 2.08
C LEU A 24 -1.16 -7.91 2.72
N ILE A 25 0.09 -7.48 2.55
CA ILE A 25 0.57 -6.19 3.09
C ILE A 25 -0.19 -5.04 2.43
N ILE A 26 -0.34 -5.08 1.09
CA ILE A 26 -1.10 -4.06 0.36
C ILE A 26 -2.56 -4.05 0.84
N ALA A 27 -3.22 -5.21 0.89
CA ALA A 27 -4.62 -5.30 1.35
C ALA A 27 -4.80 -4.83 2.81
N ALA A 28 -3.78 -4.95 3.64
CA ALA A 28 -3.74 -4.45 5.01
C ALA A 28 -3.16 -3.02 5.12
N ALA A 29 -3.28 -2.21 4.07
CA ALA A 29 -2.69 -0.89 3.96
C ALA A 29 -2.82 0.02 5.19
N PRO A 30 -4.01 0.17 5.83
CA PRO A 30 -4.13 1.01 7.02
C PRO A 30 -3.19 0.58 8.15
N LEU A 31 -3.11 -0.74 8.41
CA LEU A 31 -2.24 -1.29 9.45
C LEU A 31 -0.76 -1.10 9.09
N TYR A 32 -0.41 -1.26 7.81
CA TYR A 32 0.95 -1.04 7.33
C TYR A 32 1.39 0.42 7.48
N LEU A 33 0.52 1.37 7.13
CA LEU A 33 0.80 2.81 7.27
C LEU A 33 1.02 3.18 8.73
N ASP A 34 0.15 2.69 9.63
CA ASP A 34 0.27 2.95 11.07
C ASP A 34 1.60 2.43 11.62
N TYR A 35 1.98 1.22 11.24
CA TYR A 35 3.25 0.61 11.61
C TYR A 35 4.46 1.38 11.06
N GLU A 36 4.44 1.73 9.77
CA GLU A 36 5.55 2.39 9.09
C GLU A 36 5.78 3.81 9.63
N TYR A 37 4.70 4.54 9.86
CA TYR A 37 4.74 5.90 10.36
C TYR A 37 5.07 5.95 11.85
N ALA A 38 4.72 4.94 12.65
CA ALA A 38 5.09 4.88 14.07
C ALA A 38 6.57 4.53 14.35
N LYS A 39 7.42 4.41 13.32
CA LYS A 39 8.83 4.06 13.50
C LYS A 39 9.60 5.15 14.26
N PRO A 40 10.46 4.78 15.23
CA PRO A 40 11.25 5.75 16.01
C PRO A 40 12.18 6.62 15.14
N ASN A 41 12.58 6.11 13.98
CA ASN A 41 13.46 6.77 13.02
C ASN A 41 12.70 7.20 11.74
N PHE A 42 11.39 7.43 11.83
CA PHE A 42 10.63 7.95 10.70
C PHE A 42 11.21 9.32 10.28
N PRO A 43 11.58 9.51 9.01
CA PRO A 43 12.30 10.70 8.59
C PRO A 43 11.42 11.94 8.67
N GLU A 44 12.04 13.07 9.03
CA GLU A 44 11.40 14.38 8.93
C GLU A 44 10.98 14.68 7.49
N ASP A 45 9.92 15.47 7.36
CA ASP A 45 9.37 15.86 6.06
C ASP A 45 10.11 17.06 5.48
N LEU A 46 10.37 17.04 4.16
CA LEU A 46 11.07 18.13 3.47
C LEU A 46 10.24 19.41 3.32
N TYR A 47 8.90 19.29 3.37
CA TYR A 47 7.96 20.39 3.18
C TYR A 47 7.34 20.84 4.52
N GLY A 48 7.79 20.27 5.65
CA GLY A 48 7.34 20.63 6.99
C GLY A 48 6.04 19.98 7.43
N PHE A 49 5.55 18.95 6.73
CA PHE A 49 4.37 18.21 7.18
C PHE A 49 4.64 17.44 8.47
N THR A 50 3.64 17.41 9.36
CA THR A 50 3.67 16.53 10.52
C THR A 50 3.54 15.07 10.10
N GLN A 51 3.96 14.16 10.98
CA GLN A 51 3.78 12.72 10.76
C GLN A 51 2.30 12.35 10.54
N GLU A 52 1.39 12.94 11.32
CA GLU A 52 -0.06 12.72 11.20
C GLU A 52 -0.58 13.13 9.82
N GLN A 53 -0.23 14.35 9.36
CA GLN A 53 -0.62 14.84 8.04
C GLN A 53 -0.13 13.94 6.92
N ARG A 54 1.12 13.46 7.02
CA ARG A 54 1.68 12.55 6.02
C ARG A 54 1.03 11.17 6.04
N ARG A 55 0.56 10.72 7.21
CA ARG A 55 -0.18 9.46 7.35
C ARG A 55 -1.55 9.59 6.70
N GLU A 56 -2.26 10.70 6.93
CA GLU A 56 -3.53 11.01 6.27
C GLU A 56 -3.38 11.06 4.74
N LEU A 57 -2.39 11.79 4.23
CA LEU A 57 -2.08 11.86 2.80
C LEU A 57 -1.76 10.49 2.21
N ALA A 58 -0.96 9.68 2.91
CA ALA A 58 -0.64 8.32 2.47
C ALA A 58 -1.86 7.40 2.48
N ALA A 59 -2.76 7.53 3.46
CA ALA A 59 -3.99 6.75 3.50
C ALA A 59 -4.88 7.02 2.28
N VAL A 60 -5.02 8.29 1.88
CA VAL A 60 -5.78 8.68 0.68
C VAL A 60 -5.12 8.17 -0.60
N ALA A 61 -3.80 8.32 -0.72
CA ALA A 61 -3.05 7.83 -1.88
C ALA A 61 -3.16 6.30 -2.03
N VAL A 62 -3.12 5.56 -0.92
CA VAL A 62 -3.26 4.11 -0.96
C VAL A 62 -4.71 3.69 -1.25
N ASP A 63 -5.72 4.38 -0.72
CA ASP A 63 -7.12 4.13 -1.09
C ASP A 63 -7.32 4.31 -2.60
N TYR A 64 -6.83 5.41 -3.18
CA TYR A 64 -6.86 5.65 -4.62
C TYR A 64 -6.24 4.50 -5.43
N LEU A 65 -5.05 4.04 -5.06
CA LEU A 65 -4.34 2.97 -5.77
C LEU A 65 -5.00 1.59 -5.64
N GLN A 66 -5.83 1.38 -4.62
CA GLN A 66 -6.49 0.09 -4.37
C GLN A 66 -7.89 0.00 -4.98
N ARG A 67 -8.42 1.11 -5.52
CA ARG A 67 -9.70 1.07 -6.22
C ARG A 67 -9.56 0.26 -7.52
N PRO A 68 -10.51 -0.66 -7.79
CA PRO A 68 -10.54 -1.39 -9.05
C PRO A 68 -11.06 -0.54 -10.21
N ASP A 69 -11.67 0.62 -9.91
CA ASP A 69 -12.25 1.53 -10.87
C ASP A 69 -11.17 2.22 -11.73
N PRO A 70 -11.51 2.65 -12.96
CA PRO A 70 -10.60 3.44 -13.79
C PRO A 70 -10.13 4.71 -13.07
N ALA A 71 -8.89 5.13 -13.34
CA ALA A 71 -8.27 6.27 -12.69
C ALA A 71 -9.14 7.54 -12.77
N GLU A 72 -9.81 7.77 -13.90
CA GLU A 72 -10.68 8.92 -14.14
C GLU A 72 -11.90 8.95 -13.22
N ALA A 73 -12.40 7.79 -12.78
CA ALA A 73 -13.54 7.69 -11.89
C ALA A 73 -13.17 8.01 -10.43
N VAL A 74 -11.93 7.73 -10.04
CA VAL A 74 -11.46 7.85 -8.64
C VAL A 74 -10.46 8.98 -8.41
N ILE A 75 -10.10 9.73 -9.45
CA ILE A 75 -9.14 10.85 -9.35
C ILE A 75 -9.56 11.92 -8.34
N HIS A 76 -10.85 12.09 -8.11
CA HIS A 76 -11.40 13.04 -7.13
C HIS A 76 -10.82 12.84 -5.72
N LEU A 77 -10.47 11.61 -5.32
CA LEU A 77 -9.82 11.33 -4.03
C LEU A 77 -8.51 12.12 -3.87
N LEU A 78 -7.77 12.31 -4.97
CA LEU A 78 -6.53 13.09 -4.99
C LEU A 78 -6.78 14.57 -5.21
N GLU A 79 -7.79 14.93 -6.00
CA GLU A 79 -8.15 16.34 -6.25
C GLU A 79 -8.61 17.06 -4.98
N GLU A 80 -9.17 16.33 -4.01
CA GLU A 80 -9.53 16.87 -2.69
C GLU A 80 -8.28 17.17 -1.83
N GLN A 81 -7.13 16.56 -2.12
CA GLN A 81 -5.87 16.75 -1.38
C GLN A 81 -5.09 17.99 -1.83
N ARG A 82 -5.76 19.15 -1.95
CA ARG A 82 -5.10 20.41 -2.34
C ARG A 82 -4.25 20.96 -1.20
N LEU A 83 -3.10 21.52 -1.55
CA LEU A 83 -2.28 22.26 -0.61
C LEU A 83 -3.06 23.52 -0.15
N PRO A 84 -2.95 23.91 1.14
CA PRO A 84 -3.59 25.12 1.62
C PRO A 84 -3.17 26.33 0.78
N GLY A 85 -4.15 27.03 0.19
CA GLY A 85 -3.90 28.21 -0.65
C GLY A 85 -3.52 27.93 -2.12
N SER A 86 -3.73 26.70 -2.61
CA SER A 86 -3.57 26.32 -4.03
C SER A 86 -4.89 26.08 -4.76
#